data_AF-X6FHB6-F1
#
_entry.id   AF-X6FHB6-F1
#
_cell.length_a   1.000
_cell.length_b   1.000
_cell.length_c   1.000
_cell.angle_alpha   90.00
_cell.angle_beta   90.00
_cell.angle_gamma   90.00
#
_symmetry.space_group_name_H-M   'P 1'
#
loop_
_entity.id
_entity.type
_entity.pdbx_description
1 polymer ?
#
loop_
_entity_poly.entity_id
_entity_poly.type
_entity_poly.pdbx_seq_one_letter_code
_entity_poly.pdbx_strand_id
1 'polypeptide(L)'
;MAFRADEAAAAGYERLRAYLIPRDASPSERTRSEEALRNIVEKYGPPVDGYPTWHPLVRNHDGQTPETHPNDRCGYEGLDHTVYLAHAFITCPYTASGKPAEVIDSVERLPSHIAATITAEVLDVSFYNTGTTSILVSCEWSELLEPGGTVPKRLAVPLMLEQELPCWTWAQRAELWETMRPYLLGNPHGQRSSLFVSQDTALAIKKIYLAMVDSGMFGPLKMG
;
A
#
# COMPACT_ATOMS: atom_id res chain seq x y z
N MET A 1 6.45 -9.46 -21.20
CA MET A 1 5.73 -10.57 -20.54
C MET A 1 4.50 -10.01 -19.86
N ALA A 2 3.36 -10.71 -19.92
CA ALA A 2 2.18 -10.35 -19.14
C ALA A 2 2.52 -10.48 -17.65
N PHE A 3 2.07 -9.53 -16.84
CA PHE A 3 2.17 -9.64 -15.38
C PHE A 3 1.37 -10.85 -14.92
N ARG A 4 2.00 -11.74 -14.16
CA ARG A 4 1.35 -12.91 -13.60
C ARG A 4 0.97 -12.60 -12.17
N ALA A 5 -0.16 -11.90 -12.01
CA ALA A 5 -0.63 -11.42 -10.71
C ALA A 5 -0.75 -12.57 -9.69
N ASP A 6 -1.27 -13.72 -10.12
CA ASP A 6 -1.44 -14.89 -9.24
C ASP A 6 -0.11 -15.46 -8.76
N GLU A 7 0.91 -15.53 -9.62
CA GLU A 7 2.25 -15.99 -9.23
C GLU A 7 2.92 -15.00 -8.26
N ALA A 8 2.78 -13.68 -8.52
CA ALA A 8 3.29 -12.65 -7.64
C ALA A 8 2.62 -12.69 -6.26
N ALA A 9 1.29 -12.86 -6.23
CA ALA A 9 0.51 -13.01 -5.01
C ALA A 9 0.90 -14.27 -4.21
N ALA A 10 0.99 -15.44 -4.86
CA ALA A 10 1.37 -16.69 -4.21
C ALA A 10 2.81 -16.64 -3.66
N ALA A 11 3.76 -16.12 -4.44
CA ALA A 11 5.13 -15.94 -3.98
C ALA A 11 5.22 -14.92 -2.82
N GLY A 12 4.41 -13.86 -2.87
CA GLY A 12 4.30 -12.88 -1.78
C GLY A 12 3.76 -13.50 -0.50
N TYR A 13 2.73 -14.35 -0.61
CA TYR A 13 2.12 -15.05 0.52
C TYR A 13 3.12 -15.95 1.25
N GLU A 14 3.89 -16.76 0.53
CA GLU A 14 4.89 -17.63 1.16
C GLU A 14 6.00 -16.84 1.87
N ARG A 15 6.43 -15.70 1.30
CA ARG A 15 7.38 -14.80 1.97
C ARG A 15 6.79 -14.21 3.25
N LEU A 16 5.57 -13.71 3.16
CA LEU A 16 4.86 -13.10 4.30
C LEU A 16 4.66 -14.12 5.43
N ARG A 17 4.22 -15.33 5.10
CA ARG A 17 4.06 -16.44 6.05
C ARG A 17 5.39 -16.81 6.71
N ALA A 18 6.46 -16.93 5.94
CA ALA A 18 7.79 -17.25 6.48
C ALA A 18 8.33 -16.17 7.43
N TYR A 19 7.90 -14.91 7.25
CA TYR A 19 8.29 -13.77 8.08
C TYR A 19 7.44 -13.63 9.34
N LEU A 20 6.11 -13.72 9.22
CA LEU A 20 5.18 -13.44 10.31
C LEU A 20 4.89 -14.63 11.22
N ILE A 21 5.07 -15.87 10.78
CA ILE A 21 4.75 -17.02 11.62
C ILE A 21 5.98 -17.38 12.46
N PRO A 22 5.95 -17.16 13.80
CA PRO A 22 7.12 -17.42 14.65
C PRO A 22 7.50 -18.90 14.62
N ARG A 23 8.80 -19.18 14.58
CA ARG A 23 9.31 -20.57 14.48
C ARG A 23 9.21 -21.33 15.81
N ASP A 24 9.22 -20.60 16.91
CA ASP A 24 9.16 -21.05 18.29
C ASP A 24 7.73 -21.12 18.85
N ALA A 25 6.73 -20.65 18.09
CA ALA A 25 5.32 -20.78 18.46
C ALA A 25 4.90 -22.24 18.61
N SER A 26 4.00 -22.51 19.56
CA SER A 26 3.41 -23.84 19.72
C SER A 26 2.62 -24.25 18.46
N PRO A 27 2.39 -25.54 18.22
CA PRO A 27 1.63 -26.00 17.05
C PRO A 27 0.24 -25.36 16.93
N SER A 28 -0.46 -25.15 18.05
CA SER A 28 -1.79 -24.51 18.07
C SER A 28 -1.72 -23.01 17.77
N GLU A 29 -0.77 -22.28 18.35
CA GLU A 29 -0.57 -20.84 18.05
C GLU A 29 -0.17 -20.63 16.60
N ARG A 30 0.66 -21.53 16.05
CA ARG A 30 1.04 -21.52 14.65
C ARG A 30 -0.18 -21.71 13.74
N THR A 31 -1.03 -22.69 14.01
CA THR A 31 -2.27 -22.90 13.24
C THR A 31 -3.19 -21.69 13.31
N ARG A 32 -3.40 -21.10 14.50
CA ARG A 32 -4.20 -19.88 14.67
C ARG A 32 -3.64 -18.71 13.87
N SER A 33 -2.32 -18.52 13.91
CA SER A 33 -1.65 -17.43 13.20
C SER A 33 -1.70 -17.63 11.68
N GLU A 34 -1.51 -18.85 11.19
CA GLU A 34 -1.64 -19.18 9.76
C GLU A 34 -3.08 -18.97 9.26
N GLU A 35 -4.09 -19.30 10.07
CA GLU A 35 -5.49 -19.04 9.75
C GLU A 35 -5.82 -17.54 9.75
N ALA A 36 -5.38 -16.80 10.78
CA ALA A 36 -5.54 -15.35 10.82
C ALA A 36 -4.89 -14.66 9.61
N LEU A 37 -3.66 -15.07 9.26
CA LEU A 37 -2.95 -14.52 8.11
C LEU A 37 -3.70 -14.79 6.79
N ARG A 38 -4.22 -16.01 6.61
CA ARG A 38 -5.02 -16.37 5.43
C ARG A 38 -6.27 -15.51 5.33
N ASN A 39 -7.00 -15.34 6.42
CA ASN A 39 -8.22 -14.54 6.46
C ASN A 39 -7.94 -13.06 6.16
N ILE A 40 -6.82 -12.52 6.68
CA ILE A 40 -6.38 -11.15 6.39
C ILE A 40 -6.04 -10.98 4.90
N VAL A 41 -5.30 -11.92 4.31
CA VAL A 41 -4.93 -11.86 2.87
C VAL A 41 -6.16 -12.01 1.98
N GLU A 42 -7.11 -12.87 2.35
CA GLU A 42 -8.38 -13.03 1.61
C GLU A 42 -9.20 -11.73 1.64
N LYS A 43 -9.24 -11.05 2.80
CA LYS A 43 -10.02 -9.81 2.96
C LYS A 43 -9.35 -8.58 2.35
N TYR A 44 -8.05 -8.39 2.61
CA TYR A 44 -7.33 -7.15 2.28
C TYR A 44 -6.42 -7.28 1.06
N GLY A 45 -6.43 -8.42 0.40
CA GLY A 45 -5.69 -8.67 -0.82
C GLY A 45 -4.27 -9.21 -0.59
N PRO A 46 -3.56 -9.50 -1.69
CA PRO A 46 -2.27 -10.17 -1.64
C PRO A 46 -1.16 -9.28 -1.04
N PRO A 47 -0.04 -9.89 -0.62
CA PRO A 47 1.12 -9.13 -0.16
C PRO A 47 1.73 -8.30 -1.29
N VAL A 48 2.21 -7.11 -0.94
CA VAL A 48 2.78 -6.11 -1.85
C VAL A 48 4.14 -5.66 -1.34
N ASP A 49 4.97 -5.13 -2.24
CA ASP A 49 6.29 -4.60 -1.88
C ASP A 49 6.27 -3.08 -1.70
N GLY A 50 5.23 -2.39 -2.18
CA GLY A 50 5.03 -0.95 -1.99
C GLY A 50 3.72 -0.47 -2.61
N TYR A 51 3.14 0.57 -2.03
CA TYR A 51 1.89 1.17 -2.47
C TYR A 51 2.12 2.15 -3.62
N PRO A 52 1.11 2.37 -4.50
CA PRO A 52 1.11 3.59 -5.28
C PRO A 52 0.99 4.80 -4.35
N THR A 53 1.63 5.92 -4.71
CA THR A 53 1.69 7.15 -3.89
C THR A 53 0.32 7.73 -3.57
N TRP A 54 -0.65 7.49 -4.46
CA TRP A 54 -2.04 7.91 -4.28
C TRP A 54 -2.86 6.99 -3.36
N HIS A 55 -2.32 5.87 -2.91
CA HIS A 55 -3.05 4.94 -2.05
C HIS A 55 -3.33 5.57 -0.66
N PRO A 56 -4.54 5.42 -0.09
CA PRO A 56 -4.87 6.01 1.21
C PRO A 56 -3.87 5.73 2.33
N LEU A 57 -3.28 4.53 2.34
CA LEU A 57 -2.29 4.14 3.34
C LEU A 57 -0.97 4.91 3.28
N VAL A 58 -0.64 5.62 2.19
CA VAL A 58 0.63 6.37 2.07
C VAL A 58 0.45 7.81 1.58
N ARG A 59 -0.73 8.20 1.11
CA ARG A 59 -0.99 9.50 0.45
C ARG A 59 -0.71 10.76 1.29
N ASN A 60 -0.55 10.64 2.61
CA ASN A 60 -0.33 11.75 3.52
C ASN A 60 1.16 12.11 3.64
N HIS A 61 1.92 11.97 2.54
CA HIS A 61 3.32 12.34 2.44
C HIS A 61 3.49 13.75 1.87
N ASP A 62 4.72 14.29 1.94
CA ASP A 62 5.09 15.50 1.21
C ASP A 62 5.07 15.24 -0.30
N GLY A 63 4.41 16.10 -1.09
CA GLY A 63 4.35 15.97 -2.55
C GLY A 63 5.72 16.06 -3.23
N GLN A 64 6.73 16.66 -2.60
CA GLN A 64 8.11 16.67 -3.11
C GLN A 64 8.90 15.41 -2.75
N THR A 65 8.46 14.66 -1.74
CA THR A 65 9.12 13.45 -1.24
C THR A 65 8.08 12.31 -1.17
N PRO A 66 7.69 11.76 -2.32
CA PRO A 66 6.63 10.75 -2.37
C PRO A 66 7.03 9.47 -1.65
N GLU A 67 6.12 8.96 -0.83
CA GLU A 67 6.28 7.72 -0.07
C GLU A 67 5.51 6.58 -0.71
N THR A 68 6.12 5.39 -0.74
CA THR A 68 5.47 4.16 -1.19
C THR A 68 5.30 3.14 -0.06
N HIS A 69 5.67 3.53 1.17
CA HIS A 69 5.57 2.71 2.38
C HIS A 69 4.96 3.52 3.53
N PRO A 70 4.11 2.91 4.37
CA PRO A 70 3.70 3.49 5.64
C PRO A 70 4.93 3.79 6.51
N ASN A 71 5.06 5.04 6.95
CA ASN A 71 6.11 5.51 7.86
C ASN A 71 5.69 6.82 8.54
N ASP A 72 6.62 7.42 9.29
CA ASP A 72 6.45 8.69 9.99
C ASP A 72 6.09 9.85 9.05
N ARG A 73 6.63 9.88 7.83
CA ARG A 73 6.30 10.89 6.81
C ARG A 73 4.90 10.71 6.22
N CYS A 74 4.26 9.56 6.44
CA CYS A 74 2.85 9.32 6.11
C CYS A 74 1.92 9.53 7.33
N GLY A 75 2.47 9.87 8.51
CA GLY A 75 1.72 10.09 9.74
C GLY A 75 1.62 8.88 10.67
N TYR A 76 2.33 7.78 10.42
CA TYR A 76 2.33 6.61 11.30
C TYR A 76 3.48 6.63 12.29
N GLU A 77 3.20 6.37 13.56
CA GLU A 77 4.18 6.28 14.63
C GLU A 77 4.23 4.86 15.20
N GLY A 78 5.31 4.50 15.88
CA GLY A 78 5.44 3.20 16.54
C GLY A 78 5.56 1.98 15.63
N LEU A 79 5.64 2.15 14.30
CA LEU A 79 5.78 1.04 13.37
C LEU A 79 7.06 0.22 13.64
N ASP A 80 6.92 -1.09 13.57
CA ASP A 80 8.02 -2.06 13.69
C ASP A 80 7.64 -3.36 12.97
N HIS A 81 8.64 -4.04 12.39
CA HIS A 81 8.45 -5.31 11.68
C HIS A 81 7.23 -5.31 10.74
N THR A 82 7.16 -4.27 9.90
CA THR A 82 5.99 -3.98 9.09
C THR A 82 6.02 -4.72 7.76
N VAL A 83 4.87 -5.24 7.36
CA VAL A 83 4.64 -5.93 6.09
C VAL A 83 3.35 -5.46 5.45
N TYR A 84 3.29 -5.49 4.13
CA TYR A 84 2.27 -4.78 3.37
C TYR A 84 1.37 -5.76 2.59
N LEU A 85 0.08 -5.46 2.59
CA LEU A 85 -0.95 -6.06 1.74
C LEU A 85 -1.59 -4.98 0.87
N ALA A 86 -2.30 -5.37 -0.18
CA ALA A 86 -2.89 -4.41 -1.12
C ALA A 86 -3.77 -3.35 -0.43
N HIS A 87 -4.56 -3.72 0.58
CA HIS A 87 -5.48 -2.80 1.26
C HIS A 87 -5.27 -2.75 2.78
N ALA A 88 -4.13 -3.20 3.27
CA ALA A 88 -3.79 -3.19 4.69
C ALA A 88 -2.28 -3.33 4.89
N PHE A 89 -1.77 -3.04 6.08
CA PHE A 89 -0.46 -3.49 6.51
C PHE A 89 -0.53 -4.07 7.92
N ILE A 90 0.40 -4.94 8.25
CA ILE A 90 0.57 -5.50 9.59
C ILE A 90 1.88 -4.98 10.16
N THR A 91 1.86 -4.52 11.40
CA THR A 91 3.05 -4.13 12.15
C THR A 91 3.08 -4.86 13.48
N CYS A 92 4.29 -5.24 13.93
CA CYS A 92 4.50 -6.04 15.13
C CYS A 92 5.49 -5.36 16.10
N PRO A 93 5.16 -4.18 16.65
CA PRO A 93 5.97 -3.56 17.71
C PRO A 93 6.08 -4.45 18.94
N TYR A 94 7.24 -4.39 19.60
CA TYR A 94 7.45 -5.07 20.89
C TYR A 94 6.49 -4.52 21.96
N THR A 95 5.77 -5.41 22.64
CA THR A 95 4.69 -5.04 23.57
C THR A 95 5.15 -4.11 24.69
N ALA A 96 6.35 -4.32 25.22
CA ALA A 96 6.90 -3.52 26.32
C ALA A 96 7.40 -2.12 25.90
N SER A 97 7.39 -1.80 24.60
CA SER A 97 7.98 -0.55 24.09
C SER A 97 7.07 0.67 24.18
N GLY A 98 5.76 0.49 24.45
CA GLY A 98 4.76 1.56 24.35
C GLY A 98 4.29 1.88 22.92
N LYS A 99 5.09 1.51 21.91
CA LYS A 99 4.78 1.67 20.49
C LYS A 99 3.43 1.10 20.02
N PRO A 100 2.89 -0.01 20.57
CA PRO A 100 1.57 -0.48 20.15
C PRO A 100 0.48 0.60 20.27
N ALA A 101 0.50 1.42 21.32
CA ALA A 101 -0.43 2.53 21.49
C ALA A 101 -0.16 3.66 20.48
N GLU A 102 1.11 3.98 20.24
CA GLU A 102 1.50 4.99 19.24
C GLU A 102 0.96 4.66 17.84
N VAL A 103 0.96 3.38 17.45
CA VAL A 103 0.38 2.93 16.17
C VAL A 103 -1.11 3.27 16.11
N ILE A 104 -1.89 2.85 17.11
CA ILE A 104 -3.35 3.10 17.15
C ILE A 104 -3.63 4.60 17.15
N ASP A 105 -2.99 5.34 18.07
CA ASP A 105 -3.21 6.77 18.21
C ASP A 105 -2.82 7.53 16.95
N SER A 106 -1.77 7.10 16.24
CA SER A 106 -1.35 7.73 14.97
C SER A 106 -2.38 7.52 13.86
N VAL A 107 -3.00 6.34 13.78
CA VAL A 107 -4.07 6.04 12.82
C VAL A 107 -5.32 6.87 13.09
N GLU A 108 -5.70 7.05 14.35
CA GLU A 108 -6.84 7.91 14.73
C GLU A 108 -6.62 9.40 14.40
N ARG A 109 -5.36 9.84 14.36
CA ARG A 109 -4.98 11.21 13.99
C ARG A 109 -4.90 11.45 12.48
N LEU A 110 -4.94 10.41 11.65
CA LEU A 110 -4.81 10.57 10.21
C LEU A 110 -5.93 11.47 9.65
N PRO A 111 -5.63 12.34 8.68
CA PRO A 111 -6.65 13.11 7.98
C PRO A 111 -7.69 12.20 7.33
N SER A 112 -8.97 12.50 7.55
CA SER A 112 -10.06 11.78 6.88
C SER A 112 -10.05 12.06 5.38
N HIS A 113 -10.38 11.05 4.57
CA HIS A 113 -10.53 11.19 3.13
C HIS A 113 -11.85 10.59 2.64
N ILE A 114 -12.48 11.18 1.64
CA ILE A 114 -13.76 10.69 1.12
C ILE A 114 -13.65 9.32 0.45
N ALA A 115 -12.47 8.96 -0.06
CA ALA A 115 -12.25 7.73 -0.82
C ALA A 115 -12.10 6.47 0.04
N ALA A 116 -11.73 6.60 1.32
CA ALA A 116 -11.50 5.45 2.20
C ALA A 116 -11.44 5.85 3.67
N THR A 117 -11.74 4.90 4.54
CA THR A 117 -11.51 4.98 5.99
C THR A 117 -10.34 4.09 6.37
N ILE A 118 -9.41 4.63 7.16
CA ILE A 118 -8.28 3.86 7.69
C ILE A 118 -8.57 3.54 9.15
N THR A 119 -8.36 2.29 9.55
CA THR A 119 -8.59 1.83 10.93
C THR A 119 -7.44 0.96 11.40
N ALA A 120 -7.25 0.86 12.71
CA ALA A 120 -6.26 -0.01 13.31
C ALA A 120 -6.92 -0.96 14.33
N GLU A 121 -6.50 -2.22 14.34
CA GLU A 121 -7.01 -3.27 15.22
C GLU A 121 -5.85 -4.09 15.79
N VAL A 122 -5.86 -4.34 17.09
CA VAL A 122 -4.97 -5.30 17.74
C VAL A 122 -5.49 -6.71 17.48
N LEU A 123 -4.68 -7.55 16.87
CA LEU A 123 -5.04 -8.92 16.53
C LEU A 123 -4.91 -9.86 17.73
N ASP A 124 -5.85 -10.81 17.87
CA ASP A 124 -5.78 -11.91 18.86
C ASP A 124 -4.88 -13.08 18.39
N VAL A 125 -3.72 -12.73 17.81
CA VAL A 125 -2.64 -13.66 17.43
C VAL A 125 -1.30 -12.95 17.57
N SER A 126 -0.22 -13.72 17.70
CA SER A 126 1.15 -13.19 17.71
C SER A 126 1.85 -13.48 16.40
N PHE A 127 2.11 -12.43 15.63
CA PHE A 127 2.97 -12.45 14.47
C PHE A 127 4.39 -11.97 14.80
N TYR A 128 5.31 -12.32 13.92
CA TYR A 128 6.76 -12.04 13.94
C TYR A 128 7.52 -12.76 15.07
N ASN A 129 7.18 -12.51 16.34
CA ASN A 129 7.85 -13.13 17.47
C ASN A 129 6.96 -13.14 18.72
N THR A 130 7.31 -13.96 19.71
CA THR A 130 6.76 -13.86 21.06
C THR A 130 7.11 -12.50 21.67
N GLY A 131 6.14 -11.85 22.32
CA GLY A 131 6.32 -10.54 22.96
C GLY A 131 6.15 -9.32 22.05
N THR A 132 5.62 -9.50 20.83
CA THR A 132 5.11 -8.41 20.00
C THR A 132 3.60 -8.27 20.14
N THR A 133 3.08 -7.08 19.84
CA THR A 133 1.65 -6.83 19.65
C THR A 133 1.40 -6.71 18.15
N SER A 134 0.61 -7.63 17.59
CA SER A 134 0.29 -7.61 16.17
C SER A 134 -0.87 -6.65 15.90
N ILE A 135 -0.61 -5.62 15.10
CA ILE A 135 -1.60 -4.60 14.77
C ILE A 135 -1.83 -4.64 13.27
N LEU A 136 -3.10 -4.77 12.88
CA LEU A 136 -3.57 -4.64 11.52
C LEU A 136 -4.04 -3.20 11.31
N VAL A 137 -3.43 -2.51 10.36
CA VAL A 137 -3.95 -1.23 9.85
C VAL A 137 -4.58 -1.49 8.49
N SER A 138 -5.86 -1.18 8.35
CA SER A 138 -6.64 -1.51 7.16
C SER A 138 -7.24 -0.28 6.50
N CYS A 139 -7.40 -0.36 5.17
CA CYS A 139 -8.03 0.65 4.33
C CYS A 139 -9.36 0.09 3.81
N GLU A 140 -10.46 0.62 4.33
CA GLU A 140 -11.81 0.31 3.88
C GLU A 140 -12.24 1.36 2.85
N TRP A 141 -12.32 0.96 1.58
CA TRP A 141 -12.68 1.86 0.49
C TRP A 141 -14.14 2.32 0.56
N SER A 142 -14.40 3.56 0.16
CA SER A 142 -15.77 4.12 0.14
C SER A 142 -16.69 3.46 -0.88
N GLU A 143 -16.12 2.68 -1.80
CA GLU A 143 -16.84 1.98 -2.85
C GLU A 143 -16.30 0.56 -3.01
N LEU A 144 -17.12 -0.31 -3.60
CA LEU A 144 -16.71 -1.67 -3.92
C LEU A 144 -15.54 -1.69 -4.92
N LEU A 145 -14.56 -2.55 -4.61
CA LEU A 145 -13.45 -2.87 -5.48
C LEU A 145 -13.90 -3.70 -6.70
N GLU A 146 -13.10 -3.66 -7.76
CA GLU A 146 -13.29 -4.49 -8.95
C GLU A 146 -12.99 -5.97 -8.63
N PRO A 147 -13.44 -6.93 -9.48
CA PRO A 147 -13.06 -8.33 -9.35
C PRO A 147 -11.55 -8.51 -9.19
N GLY A 148 -11.15 -9.38 -8.27
CA GLY A 148 -9.74 -9.56 -7.88
C GLY A 148 -9.22 -8.51 -6.89
N GLY A 149 -10.11 -7.69 -6.31
CA GLY A 149 -9.74 -6.73 -5.26
C GLY A 149 -8.95 -5.54 -5.81
N THR A 150 -9.13 -5.17 -7.07
CA THR A 150 -8.43 -4.03 -7.67
C THR A 150 -9.23 -2.74 -7.52
N VAL A 151 -8.53 -1.61 -7.36
CA VAL A 151 -9.12 -0.28 -7.17
C VAL A 151 -9.73 0.18 -8.49
N PRO A 152 -11.03 0.56 -8.51
CA PRO A 152 -11.68 0.98 -9.73
C PRO A 152 -11.14 2.32 -10.23
N LYS A 153 -11.19 2.52 -11.54
CA LYS A 153 -10.76 3.75 -12.22
C LYS A 153 -11.33 5.03 -11.59
N ARG A 154 -12.59 4.99 -11.14
CA ARG A 154 -13.27 6.15 -10.52
C ARG A 154 -12.67 6.59 -9.17
N LEU A 155 -11.91 5.73 -8.50
CA LEU A 155 -11.16 6.06 -7.29
C LEU A 155 -9.69 6.33 -7.61
N ALA A 156 -9.04 5.42 -8.34
CA ALA A 156 -7.60 5.49 -8.57
C ALA A 156 -7.18 6.72 -9.39
N VAL A 157 -7.95 7.12 -10.41
CA VAL A 157 -7.60 8.27 -11.24
C VAL A 157 -7.71 9.60 -10.48
N PRO A 158 -8.81 9.91 -9.78
CA PRO A 158 -8.88 11.13 -8.97
C PRO A 158 -7.80 11.19 -7.89
N LEU A 159 -7.56 10.09 -7.17
CA LEU A 159 -6.51 10.03 -6.15
C LEU A 159 -5.12 10.25 -6.74
N MET A 160 -4.83 9.69 -7.92
CA MET A 160 -3.59 9.96 -8.65
C MET A 160 -3.47 11.43 -9.03
N LEU A 161 -4.54 12.05 -9.52
CA LEU A 161 -4.54 13.47 -9.86
C LEU A 161 -4.34 14.37 -8.63
N GLU A 162 -4.90 14.02 -7.48
CA GLU A 162 -4.67 14.76 -6.23
C GLU A 162 -3.18 14.80 -5.85
N GLN A 163 -2.42 13.76 -6.17
CA GLN A 163 -0.98 13.70 -5.89
C GLN A 163 -0.14 14.35 -6.98
N GLU A 164 -0.42 14.05 -8.26
CA GLU A 164 0.45 14.43 -9.36
C GLU A 164 0.17 15.83 -9.91
N LEU A 165 -1.09 16.30 -9.85
CA LEU A 165 -1.44 17.60 -10.40
C LEU A 165 -0.68 18.73 -9.69
N PRO A 166 -0.64 18.83 -8.34
CA PRO A 166 0.04 19.93 -7.64
C PRO A 166 1.51 20.13 -8.04
N CYS A 167 2.18 19.06 -8.51
CA CYS A 167 3.58 19.06 -8.91
C CYS A 167 3.93 20.11 -9.97
N TRP A 168 2.97 20.58 -10.79
CA TRP A 168 3.23 21.62 -11.79
C TRP A 168 3.76 22.93 -11.18
N THR A 169 3.48 23.17 -9.89
CA THR A 169 3.88 24.39 -9.20
C THR A 169 5.36 24.42 -8.79
N TRP A 170 6.04 23.27 -8.73
CA TRP A 170 7.47 23.17 -8.36
C TRP A 170 8.33 22.33 -9.31
N ALA A 171 7.72 21.47 -10.13
CA ALA A 171 8.45 20.61 -11.06
C ALA A 171 9.15 21.45 -12.13
N GLN A 172 10.42 21.12 -12.37
CA GLN A 172 11.23 21.75 -13.44
C GLN A 172 11.35 20.86 -14.67
N ARG A 173 11.02 19.57 -14.54
CA ARG A 173 11.07 18.58 -15.63
C ARG A 173 9.96 17.56 -15.45
N ALA A 174 9.43 17.07 -16.56
CA ALA A 174 8.53 15.93 -16.57
C ALA A 174 9.31 14.61 -16.49
N GLU A 175 8.83 13.66 -15.69
CA GLU A 175 9.38 12.30 -15.61
C GLU A 175 8.76 11.36 -16.64
N LEU A 176 9.53 10.36 -17.09
CA LEU A 176 9.05 9.34 -18.00
C LEU A 176 8.04 8.40 -17.30
N TRP A 177 7.09 7.88 -18.07
CA TRP A 177 6.16 6.85 -17.58
C TRP A 177 6.91 5.66 -16.95
N GLU A 178 8.02 5.22 -17.53
CA GLU A 178 8.78 4.08 -17.01
C GLU A 178 9.37 4.37 -15.62
N THR A 179 9.75 5.63 -15.34
CA THR A 179 10.21 6.08 -14.01
C THR A 179 9.05 6.18 -13.03
N MET A 180 7.91 6.74 -13.45
CA MET A 180 6.76 6.97 -12.57
C MET A 180 5.89 5.73 -12.34
N ARG A 181 5.96 4.72 -13.23
CA ARG A 181 5.12 3.52 -13.16
C ARG A 181 5.08 2.84 -11.78
N PRO A 182 6.20 2.60 -11.06
CA PRO A 182 6.13 2.02 -9.71
C PRO A 182 5.39 2.91 -8.70
N TYR A 183 5.50 4.23 -8.81
CA TYR A 183 4.78 5.18 -7.94
C TYR A 183 3.28 5.25 -8.29
N LEU A 184 2.94 5.09 -9.57
CA LEU A 184 1.56 5.20 -10.05
C LEU A 184 0.79 3.88 -9.99
N LEU A 185 1.47 2.73 -10.03
CA LEU A 185 0.84 1.41 -10.02
C LEU A 185 1.10 0.62 -8.73
N GLY A 186 2.04 1.03 -7.89
CA GLY A 186 2.54 0.24 -6.76
C GLY A 186 3.41 -0.92 -7.21
N ASN A 187 3.88 -1.73 -6.25
CA ASN A 187 4.72 -2.89 -6.49
C ASN A 187 4.18 -4.15 -5.79
N PRO A 188 4.22 -5.32 -6.44
CA PRO A 188 4.71 -5.57 -7.80
C PRO A 188 3.72 -5.13 -8.89
N HIS A 189 4.27 -4.79 -10.06
CA HIS A 189 3.48 -4.40 -11.23
C HIS A 189 4.05 -5.01 -12.52
N GLY A 190 3.22 -5.08 -13.55
CA GLY A 190 3.68 -5.25 -14.93
C GLY A 190 3.66 -3.97 -15.72
N GLN A 191 3.65 -4.11 -17.04
CA GLN A 191 3.61 -2.95 -17.95
C GLN A 191 2.26 -2.22 -17.95
N ARG A 192 1.17 -2.92 -17.63
CA ARG A 192 -0.21 -2.45 -17.81
C ARG A 192 -1.16 -2.85 -16.69
N SER A 193 -0.68 -3.37 -15.56
CA SER A 193 -1.51 -3.75 -14.40
C SER A 193 -0.62 -3.95 -13.18
N SER A 194 -1.21 -4.03 -12.00
CA SER A 194 -0.53 -4.38 -10.75
C SER A 194 -1.48 -5.15 -9.83
N LEU A 195 -1.05 -5.43 -8.60
CA LEU A 195 -1.94 -5.97 -7.56
C LEU A 195 -2.95 -4.93 -7.04
N PHE A 196 -2.80 -3.66 -7.42
CA PHE A 196 -3.71 -2.58 -7.02
C PHE A 196 -4.73 -2.24 -8.10
N VAL A 197 -4.34 -2.31 -9.38
CA VAL A 197 -5.19 -1.82 -10.48
C VAL A 197 -5.24 -2.80 -11.64
N SER A 198 -6.46 -2.95 -12.17
CA SER A 198 -6.72 -3.73 -13.39
C SER A 198 -6.08 -3.09 -14.63
N GLN A 199 -6.11 -3.82 -15.75
CA GLN A 199 -5.54 -3.31 -16.99
C GLN A 199 -6.24 -2.05 -17.52
N ASP A 200 -7.57 -1.99 -17.38
CA ASP A 200 -8.34 -0.80 -17.78
C ASP A 200 -7.95 0.41 -16.94
N THR A 201 -7.91 0.25 -15.62
CA THR A 201 -7.55 1.31 -14.68
C THR A 201 -6.11 1.80 -14.89
N ALA A 202 -5.14 0.89 -15.04
CA ALA A 202 -3.75 1.26 -15.30
C ALA A 202 -3.55 2.00 -16.63
N LEU A 203 -4.28 1.61 -17.69
CA LEU A 203 -4.26 2.33 -18.97
C LEU A 203 -4.86 3.73 -18.85
N ALA A 204 -5.92 3.90 -18.05
CA ALA A 204 -6.49 5.20 -17.77
C ALA A 204 -5.52 6.11 -17.01
N ILE A 205 -4.89 5.61 -15.94
CA ILE A 205 -3.83 6.32 -15.20
C ILE A 205 -2.72 6.76 -16.14
N LYS A 206 -2.19 5.83 -16.96
CA LYS A 206 -1.14 6.12 -17.93
C LYS A 206 -1.55 7.23 -18.91
N LYS A 207 -2.74 7.13 -19.49
CA LYS A 207 -3.24 8.11 -20.46
C LYS A 207 -3.32 9.50 -19.87
N ILE A 208 -3.79 9.62 -18.62
CA ILE A 208 -3.95 10.90 -17.94
C ILE A 208 -2.60 11.47 -17.53
N TYR A 209 -1.71 10.66 -16.95
CA TYR A 209 -0.35 11.08 -16.63
C TYR A 209 0.39 11.60 -17.87
N LEU A 210 0.33 10.87 -18.99
CA LEU A 210 0.97 11.31 -20.24
C LEU A 210 0.33 12.58 -20.79
N ALA A 211 -0.98 12.78 -20.66
CA ALA A 211 -1.62 14.04 -21.05
C ALA A 211 -1.13 15.24 -20.21
N MET A 212 -0.87 15.04 -18.91
CA MET A 212 -0.24 16.08 -18.06
C MET A 212 1.18 16.38 -18.53
N VAL A 213 1.98 15.36 -18.83
CA VAL A 213 3.34 15.52 -19.37
C VAL A 213 3.32 16.25 -20.72
N ASP A 214 2.48 15.81 -21.66
CA ASP A 214 2.38 16.36 -23.03
C ASP A 214 1.88 17.80 -23.05
N SER A 215 1.17 18.24 -22.01
CA SER A 215 0.77 19.64 -21.84
C SER A 215 1.94 20.60 -21.57
N GLY A 216 3.10 20.06 -21.17
CA GLY A 216 4.27 20.84 -20.77
C GLY A 216 4.20 21.42 -19.35
N MET A 217 3.18 21.08 -18.55
CA MET A 217 2.96 21.70 -17.24
C MET A 217 4.05 21.41 -16.21
N PHE A 218 4.80 20.32 -16.36
CA PHE A 218 5.93 19.97 -15.48
C PHE A 218 7.28 20.46 -16.04
N GLY A 219 7.29 21.19 -17.15
CA GLY A 219 8.51 21.58 -17.86
C GLY A 219 9.00 20.53 -18.87
N PRO A 220 10.23 20.68 -19.41
CA PRO A 220 10.78 19.78 -20.43
C PRO A 220 10.91 18.34 -19.94
N LEU A 221 10.78 17.38 -20.86
CA LEU A 221 10.95 15.97 -20.55
C LEU A 221 12.38 15.68 -20.09
N LYS A 222 12.51 14.94 -18.99
CA LYS A 222 13.81 14.48 -18.50
C LYS A 222 14.37 13.43 -19.47
N MET A 223 15.29 13.88 -20.31
CA MET A 223 16.14 13.01 -21.11
C MET A 223 17.15 12.37 -20.16
N GLY A 224 17.23 11.03 -20.16
CA GLY A 224 18.16 10.27 -19.34
C GLY A 224 19.62 10.54 -19.64
#